data_AF-A0A3M1FSN2-F1
#
_entry.id   AF-A0A3M1FSN2-F1
#
_cell.length_a   1.000
_cell.length_b   1.000
_cell.length_c   1.000
_cell.angle_alpha   90.00
_cell.angle_beta   90.00
_cell.angle_gamma   90.00
#
_symmetry.space_group_name_H-M   'P 1'
#
loop_
_entity.id
_entity.type
_entity.pdbx_description
1 polymer ?
#
loop_
_entity_poly.entity_id
_entity_poly.type
_entity_poly.pdbx_seq_one_letter_code
_entity_poly.pdbx_strand_id
1 'polypeptide(L)'
;MMKRLGIALLIVLLMASLAACGGGKKEEPTPVPTVPPAAQAEQPTATPEPAKEEAAQPAETQKEEAKAEESKTTEETAQPAGSVDSALASALDAAKEGNWEKVGTELNEALDMAEGQQKAAIEELLDDLSKGKNDEVIADLEKMLAAAPGEDLVMGYLDEALDAAKEGNWDKVEEELNEALDVSADAQQKAAIEELLDDLSKGKNDEVIADLEKMLS
;
A
#
# COMPACT_ATOMS: atom_id res chain seq x y z
N MET A 1 -31.77 40.71 -6.91
CA MET A 1 -30.79 40.95 -5.84
C MET A 1 -31.52 41.02 -4.49
N MET A 2 -31.80 39.89 -3.81
CA MET A 2 -32.44 39.88 -2.48
C MET A 2 -32.18 38.58 -1.66
N LYS A 3 -31.10 37.84 -1.95
CA LYS A 3 -30.83 36.53 -1.30
C LYS A 3 -29.54 36.44 -0.47
N ARG A 4 -28.83 37.57 -0.24
CA ARG A 4 -27.55 37.60 0.49
C ARG A 4 -27.63 38.28 1.87
N LEU A 5 -28.81 38.41 2.46
CA LEU A 5 -29.00 39.08 3.76
C LEU A 5 -29.30 38.13 4.93
N GLY A 6 -29.39 36.81 4.69
CA GLY A 6 -29.81 35.84 5.71
C GLY A 6 -28.69 35.19 6.52
N ILE A 7 -27.44 35.22 6.04
CA ILE A 7 -26.35 34.40 6.63
C ILE A 7 -25.58 35.15 7.73
N ALA A 8 -25.59 36.49 7.72
CA ALA A 8 -24.87 37.30 8.69
C ALA A 8 -25.49 37.30 10.11
N LEU A 9 -26.70 36.75 10.31
CA LEU A 9 -27.38 36.77 11.61
C LEU A 9 -27.20 35.46 12.40
N LEU A 10 -26.54 34.44 11.83
CA LEU A 10 -26.39 33.12 12.45
C LEU A 10 -25.15 33.00 13.35
N ILE A 11 -24.25 34.00 13.36
CA ILE A 11 -22.97 33.95 14.09
C ILE A 11 -23.06 34.55 15.51
N VAL A 12 -24.15 35.24 15.87
CA VAL A 12 -24.30 35.90 17.19
C VAL A 12 -24.99 35.01 18.26
N LEU A 13 -25.51 33.83 17.89
CA LEU A 13 -26.25 32.95 18.80
C LEU A 13 -25.39 31.82 19.41
N LEU A 14 -24.07 32.02 19.51
CA LEU A 14 -23.10 31.03 19.98
C LEU A 14 -22.60 31.23 21.42
N MET A 15 -23.17 32.12 22.24
CA MET A 15 -22.57 32.46 23.56
C MET A 15 -23.58 32.58 24.71
N ALA A 16 -24.37 31.54 24.99
CA ALA A 16 -25.07 31.42 26.28
C ALA A 16 -25.56 29.99 26.57
N SER A 17 -24.72 29.11 27.13
CA SER A 17 -25.18 27.94 27.92
C SER A 17 -24.01 27.27 28.68
N LEU A 18 -23.51 27.91 29.74
CA LEU A 18 -22.66 27.31 30.76
C LEU A 18 -23.33 27.56 32.13
N ALA A 19 -24.11 26.60 32.63
CA ALA A 19 -24.40 26.38 34.06
C ALA A 19 -25.48 25.29 34.28
N ALA A 20 -25.05 24.05 34.54
CA ALA A 20 -25.74 23.01 35.32
C ALA A 20 -24.83 21.76 35.26
N CYS A 21 -23.95 21.45 36.21
CA CYS A 21 -24.12 21.21 37.64
C CYS A 21 -25.14 20.09 37.97
N GLY A 22 -24.61 18.94 38.38
CA GLY A 22 -25.33 17.78 38.91
C GLY A 22 -24.82 16.51 38.21
N GLY A 23 -24.09 15.58 38.81
CA GLY A 23 -23.84 15.32 40.22
C GLY A 23 -23.83 13.80 40.40
N GLY A 24 -22.71 13.26 40.88
CA GLY A 24 -22.65 11.98 41.59
C GLY A 24 -22.40 10.72 40.74
N LYS A 25 -21.17 10.22 40.78
CA LYS A 25 -20.76 9.18 41.74
C LYS A 25 -19.25 8.98 41.70
N LYS A 26 -18.67 9.03 42.90
CA LYS A 26 -17.32 8.58 43.21
C LYS A 26 -17.36 7.06 43.19
N GLU A 27 -16.52 6.44 42.37
CA GLU A 27 -16.05 5.08 42.63
C GLU A 27 -14.62 5.22 43.17
N GLU A 28 -14.51 5.08 44.49
CA GLU A 28 -13.22 4.91 45.17
C GLU A 28 -12.67 3.51 44.87
N PRO A 29 -11.34 3.36 44.85
CA PRO A 29 -10.68 2.12 44.51
C PRO A 29 -10.87 1.08 45.61
N THR A 30 -11.22 -0.13 45.21
CA THR A 30 -11.32 -1.29 46.10
C THR A 30 -9.95 -1.55 46.76
N PRO A 31 -9.88 -1.63 48.10
CA PRO A 31 -8.64 -1.94 48.79
C PRO A 31 -8.26 -3.42 48.61
N VAL A 32 -6.98 -3.65 48.35
CA VAL A 32 -6.31 -4.94 48.47
C VAL A 32 -6.11 -5.27 49.95
N PRO A 33 -6.51 -6.47 50.39
CA PRO A 33 -5.66 -7.26 51.28
C PRO A 33 -5.76 -8.75 50.89
N THR A 34 -4.86 -9.69 51.17
CA THR A 34 -3.62 -9.77 51.92
C THR A 34 -3.09 -11.17 51.59
N VAL A 35 -1.80 -11.29 51.27
CA VAL A 35 -1.09 -12.58 51.34
C VAL A 35 -0.75 -12.83 52.81
N PRO A 36 -0.93 -14.05 53.34
CA PRO A 36 -0.01 -14.55 54.36
C PRO A 36 0.72 -15.83 53.91
N PRO A 37 1.89 -16.10 54.51
CA PRO A 37 2.91 -16.98 53.99
C PRO A 37 2.88 -18.38 54.64
N ALA A 38 3.87 -19.20 54.23
CA ALA A 38 4.28 -20.50 54.77
C ALA A 38 3.59 -21.70 54.08
N ALA A 39 4.28 -22.78 53.72
CA ALA A 39 5.66 -23.17 53.97
C ALA A 39 5.98 -24.41 53.13
N GLN A 40 7.28 -24.57 52.85
CA GLN A 40 8.02 -25.85 52.71
C GLN A 40 7.76 -26.63 51.41
N ALA A 41 8.80 -26.72 50.55
CA ALA A 41 9.79 -27.81 50.53
C ALA A 41 9.09 -29.13 50.16
N GLU A 42 9.36 -29.70 48.99
CA GLU A 42 10.44 -30.70 48.86
C GLU A 42 10.98 -30.77 47.42
N GLN A 43 12.28 -30.54 47.27
CA GLN A 43 13.17 -31.31 46.39
C GLN A 43 14.06 -32.14 47.33
N PRO A 44 14.83 -33.16 46.89
CA PRO A 44 14.87 -33.85 45.60
C PRO A 44 14.79 -35.39 45.76
N THR A 45 14.67 -36.14 44.67
CA THR A 45 15.23 -37.51 44.66
C THR A 45 15.92 -37.74 43.33
N ALA A 46 17.25 -37.64 43.37
CA ALA A 46 18.13 -38.18 42.36
C ALA A 46 18.05 -39.71 42.41
N THR A 47 18.17 -40.38 41.25
CA THR A 47 19.24 -41.35 40.99
C THR A 47 19.23 -41.72 39.50
N PRO A 48 20.38 -41.62 38.80
CA PRO A 48 20.59 -42.11 37.45
C PRO A 48 21.07 -43.57 37.48
N GLU A 49 20.87 -44.34 36.39
CA GLU A 49 21.86 -45.30 35.83
C GLU A 49 21.31 -46.04 34.58
N PRO A 50 22.15 -46.71 33.76
CA PRO A 50 22.25 -46.45 32.33
C PRO A 50 22.14 -47.75 31.47
N ALA A 51 22.70 -47.70 30.26
CA ALA A 51 22.98 -48.80 29.29
C ALA A 51 21.79 -49.14 28.37
N LYS A 52 21.94 -49.39 27.07
CA LYS A 52 23.07 -49.60 26.13
C LYS A 52 22.46 -49.43 24.71
N GLU A 53 23.10 -48.74 23.77
CA GLU A 53 23.88 -49.36 22.67
C GLU A 53 23.08 -50.33 21.78
N GLU A 54 22.80 -49.92 20.54
CA GLU A 54 23.34 -50.52 19.30
C GLU A 54 22.36 -50.51 18.12
N ALA A 55 22.96 -50.33 16.93
CA ALA A 55 22.53 -50.84 15.62
C ALA A 55 21.51 -50.02 14.79
N ALA A 56 22.10 -49.28 13.84
CA ALA A 56 21.93 -49.48 12.40
C ALA A 56 20.53 -49.35 11.75
N GLN A 57 20.44 -48.32 10.90
CA GLN A 57 19.74 -48.22 9.61
C GLN A 57 19.55 -49.58 8.86
N PRO A 58 18.59 -49.74 7.91
CA PRO A 58 18.34 -48.73 6.86
C PRO A 58 16.93 -48.61 6.23
N ALA A 59 16.79 -47.49 5.50
CA ALA A 59 16.10 -47.29 4.22
C ALA A 59 14.71 -47.90 4.02
N GLU A 60 13.70 -47.04 3.92
CA GLU A 60 12.52 -47.31 3.10
C GLU A 60 12.28 -46.22 2.06
N THR A 61 12.15 -46.72 0.84
CA THR A 61 11.81 -46.08 -0.41
C THR A 61 10.42 -45.48 -0.35
N GLN A 62 10.26 -44.21 -0.73
CA GLN A 62 8.98 -43.73 -1.25
C GLN A 62 9.21 -43.12 -2.63
N LYS A 63 8.69 -43.86 -3.60
CA LYS A 63 8.56 -43.52 -5.01
C LYS A 63 7.14 -42.99 -5.13
N GLU A 64 6.95 -41.68 -5.27
CA GLU A 64 5.64 -41.09 -5.53
C GLU A 64 5.61 -40.56 -6.96
N GLU A 65 4.61 -41.04 -7.69
CA GLU A 65 4.38 -40.80 -9.11
C GLU A 65 3.96 -39.35 -9.34
N ALA A 66 4.76 -38.60 -10.10
CA ALA A 66 4.34 -37.35 -10.70
C ALA A 66 3.35 -37.64 -11.84
N LYS A 67 2.05 -37.48 -11.56
CA LYS A 67 1.03 -37.35 -12.59
C LYS A 67 1.08 -35.93 -13.14
N ALA A 68 1.57 -35.80 -14.35
CA ALA A 68 1.46 -34.60 -15.16
C ALA A 68 -0.03 -34.25 -15.36
N GLU A 69 -0.44 -33.06 -14.94
CA GLU A 69 -1.55 -32.36 -15.57
C GLU A 69 -1.05 -31.05 -16.16
N GLU A 70 -1.00 -31.10 -17.47
CA GLU A 70 -0.90 -30.03 -18.43
C GLU A 70 -1.97 -28.97 -18.15
N SER A 71 -1.58 -27.72 -17.91
CA SER A 71 -2.49 -26.58 -18.02
C SER A 71 -1.76 -25.37 -18.59
N LYS A 72 -1.89 -25.32 -19.92
CA LYS A 72 -2.19 -24.14 -20.73
C LYS A 72 -1.33 -22.90 -20.51
N THR A 73 -0.37 -22.77 -21.42
CA THR A 73 0.18 -21.53 -21.96
C THR A 73 -0.85 -20.41 -21.99
N THR A 74 -0.65 -19.43 -21.11
CA THR A 74 -1.11 -18.07 -21.35
C THR A 74 0.11 -17.33 -21.90
N GLU A 75 -0.10 -16.60 -22.98
CA GLU A 75 0.92 -15.83 -23.68
C GLU A 75 1.42 -14.72 -22.75
N GLU A 76 2.46 -15.05 -21.99
CA GLU A 76 3.28 -14.14 -21.21
C GLU A 76 3.97 -13.22 -22.22
N THR A 77 3.41 -12.03 -22.42
CA THR A 77 4.20 -10.89 -22.88
C THR A 77 5.29 -10.71 -21.85
N ALA A 78 6.46 -11.32 -22.11
CA ALA A 78 7.62 -11.27 -21.24
C ALA A 78 7.91 -9.79 -20.91
N GLN A 79 7.53 -9.37 -19.71
CA GLN A 79 7.94 -8.09 -19.17
C GLN A 79 9.47 -8.13 -19.04
N PRO A 80 10.16 -7.01 -19.31
CA PRO A 80 11.61 -6.99 -19.20
C PRO A 80 12.03 -7.36 -17.78
N ALA A 81 12.84 -8.41 -17.64
CA ALA A 81 13.44 -8.77 -16.36
C ALA A 81 14.23 -7.56 -15.81
N GLY A 82 14.00 -7.23 -14.54
CA GLY A 82 14.66 -6.10 -13.88
C GLY A 82 13.84 -4.80 -13.86
N SER A 83 12.51 -4.88 -13.85
CA SER A 83 11.63 -3.76 -13.50
C SER A 83 10.89 -4.03 -12.18
N VAL A 84 10.40 -2.96 -11.53
CA VAL A 84 9.54 -3.09 -10.34
C VAL A 84 8.31 -3.95 -10.64
N ASP A 85 7.61 -3.71 -11.75
CA ASP A 85 6.42 -4.48 -12.13
C ASP A 85 6.72 -5.98 -12.33
N SER A 86 7.88 -6.31 -12.93
CA SER A 86 8.28 -7.71 -13.13
C SER A 86 8.53 -8.42 -11.80
N ALA A 87 9.14 -7.73 -10.83
CA ALA A 87 9.38 -8.27 -9.49
C ALA A 87 8.07 -8.39 -8.69
N LEU A 88 7.16 -7.39 -8.78
CA LEU A 88 5.83 -7.46 -8.17
C LEU A 88 4.99 -8.61 -8.75
N ALA A 89 5.05 -8.84 -10.07
CA ALA A 89 4.37 -9.95 -10.71
C ALA A 89 4.91 -11.31 -10.23
N SER A 90 6.24 -11.46 -10.17
CA SER A 90 6.87 -12.67 -9.64
C SER A 90 6.52 -12.90 -8.15
N ALA A 91 6.42 -11.83 -7.36
CA ALA A 91 5.97 -11.89 -5.97
C ALA A 91 4.52 -12.37 -5.87
N LEU A 92 3.61 -11.86 -6.71
CA LEU A 92 2.22 -12.29 -6.72
C LEU A 92 2.07 -13.77 -7.10
N ASP A 93 2.79 -14.24 -8.11
CA ASP A 93 2.80 -15.65 -8.49
C ASP A 93 3.31 -16.53 -7.35
N ALA A 94 4.41 -16.13 -6.71
CA ALA A 94 4.94 -16.81 -5.53
C ALA A 94 3.94 -16.85 -4.37
N ALA A 95 3.21 -15.75 -4.12
CA ALA A 95 2.19 -15.68 -3.08
C ALA A 95 1.02 -16.65 -3.36
N LYS A 96 0.58 -16.74 -4.62
CA LYS A 96 -0.46 -17.69 -5.07
C LYS A 96 -0.02 -19.15 -4.91
N GLU A 97 1.28 -19.42 -5.02
CA GLU A 97 1.89 -20.73 -4.74
C GLU A 97 2.16 -20.98 -3.24
N GLY A 98 1.95 -19.97 -2.38
CA GLY A 98 2.25 -20.03 -0.95
C GLY A 98 3.75 -19.97 -0.62
N ASN A 99 4.58 -19.55 -1.57
CA ASN A 99 6.03 -19.42 -1.42
C ASN A 99 6.41 -18.04 -0.84
N TRP A 100 6.11 -17.84 0.44
CA TRP A 100 6.30 -16.55 1.13
C TRP A 100 7.77 -16.10 1.26
N GLU A 101 8.72 -17.05 1.23
CA GLU A 101 10.15 -16.73 1.20
C GLU A 101 10.53 -16.05 -0.13
N LYS A 102 10.01 -16.59 -1.24
CA LYS A 102 10.19 -15.97 -2.56
C LYS A 102 9.46 -14.63 -2.63
N VAL A 103 8.25 -14.50 -2.10
CA VAL A 103 7.55 -13.19 -2.02
C VAL A 103 8.44 -12.13 -1.39
N GLY A 104 9.06 -12.43 -0.25
CA GLY A 104 9.97 -11.50 0.41
C GLY A 104 11.19 -11.13 -0.45
N THR A 105 11.75 -12.09 -1.18
CA THR A 105 12.91 -11.85 -2.05
C THR A 105 12.54 -10.91 -3.20
N GLU A 106 11.44 -11.19 -3.89
CA GLU A 106 10.95 -10.40 -5.03
C GLU A 106 10.53 -8.99 -4.60
N LEU A 107 9.90 -8.84 -3.42
CA LEU A 107 9.56 -7.52 -2.87
C LEU A 107 10.80 -6.70 -2.50
N ASN A 108 11.88 -7.30 -2.02
CA ASN A 108 13.13 -6.57 -1.77
C ASN A 108 13.82 -6.15 -3.07
N GLU A 109 13.79 -6.99 -4.10
CA GLU A 109 14.28 -6.61 -5.43
C GLU A 109 13.46 -5.45 -6.01
N ALA A 110 12.13 -5.50 -5.91
CA ALA A 110 11.25 -4.39 -6.26
C ALA A 110 11.60 -3.11 -5.47
N LEU A 111 11.86 -3.24 -4.16
CA LEU A 111 12.19 -2.12 -3.29
C LEU A 111 13.51 -1.43 -3.67
N ASP A 112 14.51 -2.19 -4.11
CA ASP A 112 15.81 -1.66 -4.56
C ASP A 112 15.69 -0.77 -5.81
N MET A 113 14.64 -0.96 -6.61
CA MET A 113 14.36 -0.22 -7.84
C MET A 113 13.30 0.88 -7.66
N ALA A 114 12.43 0.77 -6.66
CA ALA A 114 11.29 1.66 -6.50
C ALA A 114 11.66 3.00 -5.85
N GLU A 115 10.94 4.04 -6.24
CA GLU A 115 11.05 5.38 -5.69
C GLU A 115 9.69 5.91 -5.19
N GLY A 116 9.72 7.03 -4.46
CA GLY A 116 8.51 7.78 -4.08
C GLY A 116 7.42 6.94 -3.40
N GLN A 117 6.20 7.03 -3.93
CA GLN A 117 5.02 6.33 -3.41
C GLN A 117 5.07 4.82 -3.66
N GLN A 118 5.64 4.39 -4.80
CA GLN A 118 5.81 2.97 -5.11
C GLN A 118 6.71 2.30 -4.07
N LYS A 119 7.81 2.96 -3.68
CA LYS A 119 8.69 2.50 -2.60
C LYS A 119 7.93 2.34 -1.28
N ALA A 120 7.16 3.36 -0.88
CA ALA A 120 6.40 3.32 0.37
C ALA A 120 5.37 2.18 0.39
N ALA A 121 4.70 1.92 -0.74
CA ALA A 121 3.76 0.81 -0.87
C ALA A 121 4.45 -0.56 -0.74
N ILE A 122 5.65 -0.72 -1.30
CA ILE A 122 6.44 -1.96 -1.17
C ILE A 122 6.92 -2.17 0.29
N GLU A 123 7.31 -1.10 0.99
CA GLU A 123 7.66 -1.17 2.41
C GLU A 123 6.47 -1.63 3.27
N GLU A 124 5.25 -1.19 2.94
CA GLU A 124 4.02 -1.63 3.61
C GLU A 124 3.72 -3.11 3.34
N LEU A 125 3.88 -3.58 2.09
CA LEU A 125 3.75 -5.01 1.75
C LEU A 125 4.75 -5.88 2.53
N LEU A 126 6.00 -5.43 2.67
CA LEU A 126 7.03 -6.13 3.45
C LEU A 126 6.69 -6.17 4.95
N ASP A 127 6.15 -5.08 5.49
CA ASP A 127 5.69 -5.01 6.89
C ASP A 127 4.52 -5.96 7.13
N ASP A 128 3.55 -6.02 6.23
CA ASP A 128 2.40 -6.91 6.33
C ASP A 128 2.78 -8.39 6.11
N LEU A 129 3.72 -8.67 5.20
CA LEU A 129 4.34 -9.99 5.06
C LEU A 129 5.01 -10.43 6.37
N SER A 130 5.74 -9.53 7.04
CA SER A 130 6.40 -9.83 8.33
C SER A 130 5.42 -10.16 9.46
N LYS A 131 4.18 -9.68 9.35
CA LYS A 131 3.07 -9.96 10.28
C LYS A 131 2.27 -11.21 9.90
N GLY A 132 2.58 -11.84 8.77
CA GLY A 132 1.86 -13.00 8.24
C GLY A 132 0.47 -12.66 7.68
N LYS A 133 0.25 -11.40 7.29
CA LYS A 133 -0.99 -10.92 6.67
C LYS A 133 -1.02 -11.26 5.17
N ASN A 134 -1.05 -12.55 4.91
CA ASN A 134 -0.83 -13.11 3.59
C ASN A 134 -1.94 -12.75 2.58
N ASP A 135 -3.19 -12.72 3.05
CA ASP A 135 -4.34 -12.38 2.20
C ASP A 135 -4.31 -10.89 1.81
N GLU A 136 -3.94 -10.02 2.75
CA GLU A 136 -3.74 -8.59 2.50
C GLU A 136 -2.59 -8.35 1.51
N VAL A 137 -1.45 -9.01 1.68
CA VAL A 137 -0.30 -8.92 0.77
C VAL A 137 -0.69 -9.32 -0.66
N ILE A 138 -1.46 -10.39 -0.83
CA ILE A 138 -1.95 -10.80 -2.16
C ILE A 138 -2.87 -9.72 -2.74
N ALA A 139 -3.84 -9.22 -1.96
CA ALA A 139 -4.79 -8.23 -2.43
C ALA A 139 -4.10 -6.92 -2.85
N ASP A 140 -3.11 -6.47 -2.09
CA ASP A 140 -2.37 -5.25 -2.38
C ASP A 140 -1.38 -5.43 -3.54
N LEU A 141 -0.73 -6.60 -3.68
CA LEU A 141 0.03 -6.96 -4.89
C LEU A 141 -0.84 -6.93 -6.14
N GLU A 142 -2.04 -7.54 -6.09
CA GLU A 142 -2.98 -7.52 -7.20
C GLU A 142 -3.42 -6.10 -7.54
N LYS A 143 -3.66 -5.26 -6.53
CA LYS A 143 -4.00 -3.85 -6.72
C LYS A 143 -2.85 -3.06 -7.33
N MET A 144 -1.61 -3.27 -6.88
CA MET A 144 -0.44 -2.59 -7.42
C MET A 144 -0.16 -2.98 -8.88
N LEU A 145 -0.36 -4.24 -9.24
CA LEU A 145 -0.20 -4.72 -10.62
C LEU A 145 -1.40 -4.36 -11.52
N ALA A 146 -2.57 -4.13 -10.93
CA ALA A 146 -3.75 -3.65 -11.64
C ALA A 146 -3.76 -2.12 -11.78
N ALA A 147 -3.03 -1.40 -10.93
CA ALA A 147 -2.64 -0.04 -11.24
C ALA A 147 -1.77 -0.13 -12.49
N ALA A 148 -2.33 0.33 -13.62
CA ALA A 148 -1.65 0.36 -14.89
C ALA A 148 -0.27 1.02 -14.73
N PRO A 149 0.63 0.95 -15.73
CA PRO A 149 1.81 1.82 -15.87
C PRO A 149 1.42 3.32 -16.00
N GLY A 150 0.41 3.76 -15.26
CA GLY A 150 -0.24 5.05 -15.31
C GLY A 150 0.73 6.16 -14.96
N GLU A 151 1.75 5.94 -14.11
CA GLU A 151 2.76 7.00 -13.92
C GLU A 151 3.58 7.24 -15.19
N ASP A 152 4.08 6.18 -15.84
CA ASP A 152 4.80 6.29 -17.12
C ASP A 152 3.89 6.83 -18.24
N LEU A 153 2.61 6.43 -18.26
CA LEU A 153 1.63 6.91 -19.23
C LEU A 153 1.21 8.37 -18.95
N VAL A 154 1.01 8.75 -17.69
CA VAL A 154 0.71 10.14 -17.27
C VAL A 154 1.86 11.03 -17.69
N MET A 155 3.11 10.65 -17.41
CA MET A 155 4.26 11.46 -17.83
C MET A 155 4.36 11.56 -19.35
N GLY A 156 4.03 10.49 -20.08
CA GLY A 156 3.91 10.53 -21.54
C GLY A 156 2.88 11.57 -22.02
N TYR A 157 1.66 11.53 -21.47
CA TYR A 157 0.61 12.49 -21.80
C TYR A 157 0.96 13.92 -21.38
N LEU A 158 1.59 14.12 -20.22
CA LEU A 158 2.04 15.45 -19.76
C LEU A 158 3.14 16.03 -20.66
N ASP A 159 4.06 15.20 -21.14
CA ASP A 159 5.11 15.61 -22.10
C ASP A 159 4.50 16.01 -23.45
N GLU A 160 3.55 15.21 -23.97
CA GLU A 160 2.79 15.55 -25.18
C GLU A 160 1.97 16.84 -25.01
N ALA A 161 1.35 17.04 -23.84
CA ALA A 161 0.65 18.27 -23.49
C ALA A 161 1.60 19.49 -23.50
N LEU A 162 2.80 19.34 -22.94
CA LEU A 162 3.80 20.41 -22.91
C LEU A 162 4.29 20.77 -24.32
N ASP A 163 4.53 19.79 -25.17
CA ASP A 163 4.91 20.01 -26.57
C ASP A 163 3.79 20.71 -27.35
N ALA A 164 2.54 20.26 -27.18
CA ALA A 164 1.37 20.93 -27.76
C ALA A 164 1.22 22.38 -27.27
N ALA A 165 1.46 22.64 -25.98
CA ALA A 165 1.39 23.98 -25.40
C ALA A 165 2.46 24.91 -26.00
N LYS A 166 3.69 24.42 -26.21
CA LYS A 166 4.76 25.18 -26.89
C LYS A 166 4.43 25.49 -28.35
N GLU A 167 3.65 24.64 -29.02
CA GLU A 167 3.11 24.86 -30.36
C GLU A 167 1.86 25.77 -30.37
N GLY A 168 1.30 26.08 -29.20
CA GLY A 168 0.06 26.85 -29.06
C GLY A 168 -1.20 26.07 -29.42
N ASN A 169 -1.13 24.73 -29.45
CA ASN A 169 -2.25 23.84 -29.75
C ASN A 169 -3.05 23.49 -28.49
N TRP A 170 -3.79 24.47 -27.97
CA TRP A 170 -4.50 24.37 -26.68
C TRP A 170 -5.61 23.31 -26.64
N ASP A 171 -6.23 23.01 -27.80
CA ASP A 171 -7.21 21.92 -27.90
C ASP A 171 -6.53 20.56 -27.60
N LYS A 172 -5.30 20.37 -28.10
CA LYS A 172 -4.52 19.16 -27.82
C LYS A 172 -3.99 19.13 -26.38
N VAL A 173 -3.65 20.28 -25.80
CA VAL A 173 -3.31 20.37 -24.38
C VAL A 173 -4.47 19.86 -23.52
N GLU A 174 -5.71 20.30 -23.80
CA GLU A 174 -6.89 19.82 -23.08
C GLU A 174 -7.10 18.31 -23.26
N GLU A 175 -6.95 17.79 -24.48
CA GLU A 175 -7.05 16.36 -24.78
C GLU A 175 -6.06 15.54 -23.93
N GLU A 176 -4.77 15.88 -24.00
CA GLU A 176 -3.72 15.12 -23.29
C GLU A 176 -3.83 15.24 -21.77
N LEU A 177 -4.22 16.40 -21.24
CA LEU A 177 -4.46 16.55 -19.80
C LEU A 177 -5.65 15.69 -19.33
N ASN A 178 -6.68 15.50 -20.15
CA ASN A 178 -7.79 14.60 -19.80
C ASN A 178 -7.37 13.13 -19.87
N GLU A 179 -6.58 12.73 -20.88
CA GLU A 179 -6.02 11.38 -20.96
C GLU A 179 -5.13 11.09 -19.74
N ALA A 180 -4.25 12.04 -19.36
CA ALA A 180 -3.45 11.97 -18.14
C ALA A 180 -4.32 11.82 -16.88
N LEU A 181 -5.42 12.58 -16.78
CA LEU A 181 -6.32 12.52 -15.62
C LEU A 181 -7.01 11.14 -15.49
N ASP A 182 -7.40 10.56 -16.62
CA ASP A 182 -8.08 9.26 -16.72
C ASP A 182 -7.17 8.11 -16.28
N VAL A 183 -5.89 8.14 -16.66
CA VAL A 183 -4.92 7.09 -16.30
C VAL A 183 -4.22 7.34 -14.96
N SER A 184 -4.30 8.54 -14.39
CA SER A 184 -3.69 8.85 -13.10
C SER A 184 -4.34 8.03 -11.97
N ALA A 185 -3.51 7.40 -11.13
CA ALA A 185 -3.96 6.66 -9.96
C ALA A 185 -3.78 7.43 -8.64
N ASP A 186 -2.90 8.45 -8.64
CA ASP A 186 -2.54 9.22 -7.45
C ASP A 186 -3.44 10.46 -7.27
N ALA A 187 -3.87 10.71 -6.03
CA ALA A 187 -4.79 11.80 -5.73
C ALA A 187 -4.13 13.18 -5.83
N GLN A 188 -2.83 13.28 -5.54
CA GLN A 188 -2.09 14.53 -5.61
C GLN A 188 -1.79 14.90 -7.06
N GLN A 189 -1.44 13.91 -7.89
CA GLN A 189 -1.25 14.05 -9.33
C GLN A 189 -2.56 14.42 -10.03
N LYS A 190 -3.69 13.76 -9.72
CA LYS A 190 -5.02 14.16 -10.22
C LYS A 190 -5.32 15.61 -9.91
N ALA A 191 -5.11 16.03 -8.65
CA ALA A 191 -5.37 17.41 -8.25
C ALA A 191 -4.50 18.43 -9.01
N ALA A 192 -3.23 18.10 -9.28
CA ALA A 192 -2.35 18.95 -10.09
C ALA A 192 -2.81 19.05 -11.56
N ILE A 193 -3.22 17.93 -12.16
CA ILE A 193 -3.76 17.91 -13.53
C ILE A 193 -5.09 18.69 -13.61
N GLU A 194 -5.96 18.56 -12.61
CA GLU A 194 -7.20 19.35 -12.52
C GLU A 194 -6.92 20.86 -12.40
N GLU A 195 -5.86 21.27 -11.69
CA GLU A 195 -5.44 22.67 -11.62
C GLU A 195 -4.95 23.20 -12.97
N LEU A 196 -4.17 22.40 -13.71
CA LEU A 196 -3.76 22.72 -15.09
C LEU A 196 -4.97 22.91 -16.01
N LEU A 197 -5.95 22.01 -15.95
CA LEU A 197 -7.20 22.11 -16.73
C LEU A 197 -8.02 23.35 -16.34
N ASP A 198 -8.11 23.68 -15.06
CA ASP A 198 -8.81 24.88 -14.58
C ASP A 198 -8.11 26.17 -15.07
N ASP A 199 -6.78 26.22 -15.06
CA ASP A 199 -6.02 27.36 -15.56
C ASP A 199 -6.04 27.47 -17.08
N LEU A 200 -6.02 26.34 -17.80
CA LEU A 200 -6.27 26.29 -19.25
C LEU A 200 -7.64 26.88 -19.59
N SER A 201 -8.70 26.53 -18.84
CA SER A 201 -10.05 27.04 -19.06
C SER A 201 -10.17 28.56 -18.86
N LYS A 202 -9.25 29.15 -18.08
CA LYS A 202 -9.15 30.59 -17.84
C LYS A 202 -8.24 31.30 -18.85
N GLY A 203 -7.61 30.57 -19.77
CA GLY A 203 -6.66 31.09 -20.75
C GLY A 203 -5.30 31.49 -20.14
N LYS A 204 -4.95 30.91 -18.99
CA LYS A 204 -3.67 31.14 -18.31
C LYS A 204 -2.56 30.25 -18.88
N ASN A 205 -2.29 30.49 -20.15
CA ASN A 205 -1.45 29.60 -20.96
C ASN A 205 0.01 29.58 -20.50
N ASP A 206 0.54 30.72 -20.04
CA ASP A 206 1.91 30.81 -19.54
C ASP A 206 2.08 30.04 -18.22
N GLU A 207 1.07 30.09 -17.34
CA GLU A 207 1.04 29.33 -16.09
C GLU A 207 0.95 27.81 -16.36
N VAL A 208 0.07 27.39 -17.29
CA VAL A 208 -0.06 25.98 -17.69
C VAL A 208 1.27 25.42 -18.18
N ILE A 209 2.00 26.16 -19.03
CA ILE A 209 3.33 25.74 -19.50
C ILE A 209 4.30 25.61 -18.31
N ALA A 210 4.36 26.62 -17.44
CA ALA A 210 5.30 26.63 -16.32
C ALA A 210 5.06 25.49 -15.33
N ASP A 211 3.80 25.16 -15.06
CA ASP A 211 3.44 24.07 -14.17
C ASP A 211 3.65 22.70 -14.81
N LEU A 212 3.41 22.54 -16.12
CA LEU A 212 3.78 21.34 -16.88
C LEU A 212 5.30 21.12 -16.85
N GLU A 213 6.11 22.15 -17.12
CA GLU A 213 7.58 22.06 -17.04
C GLU A 213 8.06 21.64 -15.65
N LYS A 214 7.39 22.10 -14.60
CA LYS A 214 7.70 21.74 -13.20
C LYS A 214 7.27 20.31 -12.85
N MET A 215 6.19 19.80 -13.43
CA MET A 215 5.74 18.42 -13.20
C MET A 215 6.64 17.40 -13.89
N LEU A 216 7.32 17.80 -14.97
CA LEU A 216 8.21 16.96 -15.77
C LEU A 216 9.70 17.08 -15.41
N SER A 217 10.05 17.89 -14.40
CA SER A 217 11.43 18.15 -13.96
C SER A 217 11.85 17.31 -12.77
#